data_AF-A0A1C3HN63-F1
#
_entry.id   AF-A0A1C3HN63-F1
#
_cell.length_a   1.000
_cell.length_b   1.000
_cell.length_c   1.000
_cell.angle_alpha   90.00
_cell.angle_beta   90.00
_cell.angle_gamma   90.00
#
_symmetry.space_group_name_H-M   'P 1'
#
loop_
_entity.id
_entity.type
_entity.pdbx_description
1 polymer ?
#
loop_
_entity_poly.entity_id
_entity_poly.type
_entity_poly.pdbx_seq_one_letter_code
_entity_poly.pdbx_strand_id
1 'polypeptide(L)'
;MKKAFNLETLTAMSADELEQYRERGREYRVMLNCAVLGQLALPEGWHVVAEEGCEFCGRVPVVCRISPAGDEATALYLCSAGAEVPNWSMTLPFDGGQSLAWLYLDEYYTPATVNRVLHTVAGYYRLGFWRPEKLAVALRMGGHCL
;
A
#
# COMPACT_ATOMS: atom_id res chain seq x y z
N MET A 1 0.28 27.20 10.57
CA MET A 1 1.40 26.60 9.82
C MET A 1 1.20 25.09 9.82
N LYS A 2 0.70 24.48 8.73
CA LYS A 2 0.59 23.01 8.64
C LYS A 2 2.02 22.48 8.57
N LYS A 3 2.54 21.87 9.65
CA LYS A 3 3.80 21.12 9.57
C LYS A 3 3.55 19.98 8.58
N ALA A 4 4.08 20.10 7.36
CA ALA A 4 4.10 19.02 6.41
C ALA A 4 4.91 17.89 7.05
N PHE A 5 4.34 16.69 7.08
CA PHE A 5 5.06 15.49 7.48
C PHE A 5 6.17 15.26 6.45
N ASN A 6 7.44 15.34 6.86
CA ASN A 6 8.56 15.14 5.94
C ASN A 6 8.84 13.63 5.79
N LEU A 7 9.48 13.25 4.68
CA LEU A 7 9.76 11.85 4.35
C LEU A 7 10.60 11.17 5.45
N GLU A 8 11.60 11.87 5.98
CA GLU A 8 12.48 11.37 7.03
C GLU A 8 11.71 10.93 8.27
N THR A 9 10.74 11.74 8.71
CA THR A 9 9.87 11.38 9.84
C THR A 9 9.08 10.12 9.52
N LEU A 10 8.45 10.05 8.34
CA LEU A 10 7.63 8.91 7.93
C LEU A 10 8.40 7.60 7.88
N THR A 11 9.61 7.62 7.30
CA THR A 11 10.44 6.42 7.15
C THR A 11 11.02 5.92 8.48
N ALA A 12 11.01 6.75 9.52
CA ALA A 12 11.52 6.40 10.85
C ALA A 12 10.42 5.98 11.83
N MET A 13 9.14 6.15 11.48
CA MET A 13 8.04 5.85 12.41
C MET A 13 7.93 4.35 12.70
N SER A 14 7.85 4.04 13.98
CA SER A 14 7.41 2.74 14.49
C SER A 14 5.89 2.53 14.36
N ALA A 15 5.45 1.28 14.54
CA ALA A 15 4.04 0.93 14.63
C ALA A 15 3.28 1.77 15.68
N ASP A 16 3.86 1.93 16.88
CA ASP A 16 3.25 2.69 17.98
C ASP A 16 3.09 4.17 17.63
N GLU A 17 4.08 4.76 16.95
CA GLU A 17 3.98 6.16 16.53
C GLU A 17 2.90 6.33 15.45
N LEU A 18 2.79 5.40 14.50
CA LEU A 18 1.73 5.43 13.48
C LEU A 18 0.35 5.37 14.16
N GLU A 19 0.21 4.52 15.17
CA GLU A 19 -1.01 4.38 15.95
C GLU A 19 -1.37 5.64 16.74
N GLN A 20 -0.38 6.29 17.37
CA GLN A 20 -0.60 7.58 18.04
C GLN A 20 -1.13 8.66 17.09
N TYR A 21 -0.75 8.64 15.80
CA TYR A 21 -1.34 9.55 14.80
C TYR A 21 -2.80 9.19 14.49
N ARG A 22 -3.13 7.90 14.39
CA ARG A 22 -4.53 7.45 14.21
C ARG A 22 -5.40 7.86 15.41
N GLU A 23 -4.91 7.66 16.64
CA GLU A 23 -5.62 7.94 17.89
C GLU A 23 -5.92 9.42 18.13
N ARG A 24 -5.10 10.33 17.57
CA ARG A 24 -5.36 11.78 17.60
C ARG A 24 -6.54 12.22 16.74
N GLY A 25 -7.12 11.30 15.97
CA GLY A 25 -8.34 11.50 15.20
C GLY A 25 -8.10 11.74 13.71
N ARG A 26 -9.22 11.94 13.01
CA ARG A 26 -9.29 11.92 11.53
C ARG A 26 -8.30 12.86 10.84
N GLU A 27 -8.11 14.07 11.36
CA GLU A 27 -7.20 15.05 10.73
C GLU A 27 -5.75 14.55 10.67
N TYR A 28 -5.27 13.94 11.75
CA TYR A 28 -3.92 13.39 11.83
C TYR A 28 -3.77 12.14 10.97
N ARG A 29 -4.82 11.31 10.90
CA ARG A 29 -4.87 10.18 9.97
C ARG A 29 -4.79 10.64 8.51
N VAL A 30 -5.55 11.67 8.14
CA VAL A 30 -5.48 12.26 6.79
C VAL A 30 -4.08 12.83 6.51
N MET A 31 -3.44 13.48 7.49
CA MET A 31 -2.06 13.95 7.34
C MET A 31 -1.09 12.80 7.05
N LEU A 32 -1.22 11.69 7.78
CA LEU A 32 -0.38 10.50 7.59
C LEU A 32 -0.63 9.86 6.21
N ASN A 33 -1.90 9.74 5.80
CA ASN A 33 -2.28 9.31 4.46
C ASN A 33 -1.66 10.20 3.39
N CYS A 34 -1.82 11.53 3.48
CA CYS A 34 -1.23 12.47 2.54
C CYS A 34 0.29 12.34 2.45
N ALA A 35 0.97 12.07 3.58
CA ALA A 35 2.41 11.85 3.60
C ALA A 35 2.81 10.61 2.80
N VAL A 36 2.13 9.47 3.01
CA VAL A 36 2.37 8.23 2.27
C VAL A 36 2.04 8.40 0.79
N LEU A 37 0.87 8.96 0.47
CA LEU A 37 0.42 9.21 -0.90
C LEU A 37 1.41 10.11 -1.66
N GLY A 38 1.98 11.12 -0.99
CA GLY A 38 2.97 12.02 -1.57
C GLY A 38 4.29 11.34 -1.96
N GLN A 39 4.54 10.11 -1.50
CA GLN A 39 5.73 9.33 -1.86
C GLN A 39 5.48 8.26 -2.94
N LEU A 40 4.23 8.06 -3.37
CA LEU A 40 3.89 7.05 -4.37
C LEU A 40 4.14 7.59 -5.78
N ALA A 41 4.99 6.89 -6.52
CA ALA A 41 5.17 7.07 -7.95
C ALA A 41 4.19 6.15 -8.69
N LEU A 42 2.94 6.61 -8.86
CA LEU A 42 1.90 5.79 -9.48
C LEU A 42 2.23 5.47 -10.95
N PRO A 43 2.06 4.21 -11.38
CA PRO A 43 2.14 3.86 -12.78
C PRO A 43 1.11 4.61 -13.63
N GLU A 44 1.41 4.82 -14.91
CA GLU A 44 0.48 5.48 -15.83
C GLU A 44 -0.86 4.72 -15.89
N GLY A 45 -1.97 5.46 -15.80
CA GLY A 45 -3.31 4.90 -15.81
C GLY A 45 -3.72 4.24 -14.49
N TRP A 46 -2.93 4.34 -13.43
CA TRP A 46 -3.28 3.87 -12.09
C TRP A 46 -3.71 5.03 -11.20
N HIS A 47 -4.49 4.71 -10.17
CA HIS A 47 -4.92 5.66 -9.15
C HIS A 47 -4.81 5.04 -7.76
N VAL A 48 -4.93 5.89 -6.74
CA VAL A 48 -4.83 5.49 -5.34
C VAL A 48 -5.91 6.16 -4.51
N VAL A 49 -6.46 5.39 -3.57
CA VAL A 49 -7.39 5.87 -2.53
C VAL A 49 -6.83 5.44 -1.18
N ALA A 50 -6.71 6.37 -0.24
CA ALA A 50 -6.36 6.05 1.14
C ALA A 50 -7.61 5.91 2.01
N GLU A 51 -7.59 4.97 2.94
CA GLU A 51 -8.64 4.79 3.92
C GLU A 51 -8.68 5.95 4.91
N GLU A 52 -9.83 6.60 5.07
CA GLU A 52 -10.00 7.70 6.03
C GLU A 52 -10.78 7.28 7.28
N GLY A 53 -11.57 6.21 7.19
CA GLY A 53 -12.35 5.64 8.28
C GLY A 53 -12.12 4.13 8.39
N CYS A 54 -12.98 3.35 7.77
CA CYS A 54 -12.92 1.88 7.80
C CYS A 54 -13.35 1.25 6.48
N GLU A 55 -13.22 1.99 5.38
CA GLU A 55 -13.59 1.57 4.02
C GLU A 55 -12.85 0.29 3.59
N PHE A 56 -11.68 0.04 4.17
CA PHE A 56 -10.80 -1.12 3.98
C PHE A 56 -10.51 -1.84 5.32
N CYS A 57 -11.51 -1.90 6.20
CA CYS A 57 -11.54 -2.56 7.52
C CYS A 57 -10.91 -1.79 8.71
N GLY A 58 -10.18 -0.69 8.50
CA GLY A 58 -9.69 0.15 9.59
C GLY A 58 -8.61 -0.45 10.49
N ARG A 59 -7.98 -1.57 10.08
CA ARG A 59 -7.10 -2.36 10.95
C ARG A 59 -5.81 -1.63 11.34
N VAL A 60 -5.22 -0.90 10.41
CA VAL A 60 -3.92 -0.22 10.59
C VAL A 60 -4.06 1.29 10.33
N PRO A 61 -3.12 2.12 10.81
CA PRO A 61 -3.14 3.57 10.62
C PRO A 61 -3.30 4.03 9.16
N VAL A 62 -2.58 3.38 8.23
CA VAL A 62 -2.64 3.69 6.79
C VAL A 62 -2.98 2.45 6.00
N VAL A 63 -4.01 2.56 5.16
CA VAL A 63 -4.29 1.61 4.07
C VAL A 63 -4.44 2.41 2.78
N CYS A 64 -3.64 2.10 1.77
CA CYS A 64 -3.78 2.65 0.43
C CYS A 64 -4.19 1.54 -0.54
N ARG A 65 -5.33 1.72 -1.20
CA ARG A 65 -5.78 0.87 -2.31
C ARG A 65 -5.30 1.49 -3.61
N ILE A 66 -4.49 0.75 -4.37
CA ILE A 66 -3.81 1.22 -5.58
C ILE A 66 -4.22 0.31 -6.74
N SER A 67 -4.86 0.84 -7.78
CA SER A 67 -5.44 0.03 -8.85
C SER A 67 -5.28 0.69 -10.23
N PRO A 68 -5.25 -0.11 -11.32
CA PRO A 68 -5.48 0.40 -12.66
C PRO A 68 -6.86 1.06 -12.74
N ALA A 69 -6.96 2.20 -13.44
CA ALA A 69 -8.22 2.91 -13.60
C ALA A 69 -9.26 2.03 -14.30
N GLY A 70 -10.41 1.82 -13.65
CA GLY A 70 -11.48 0.96 -14.15
C GLY A 70 -11.33 -0.53 -13.84
N ASP A 71 -10.28 -0.93 -13.10
CA ASP A 71 -10.05 -2.32 -12.69
C ASP A 71 -9.71 -2.40 -11.20
N GLU A 72 -10.74 -2.22 -10.36
CA GLU A 72 -10.61 -2.38 -8.90
C GLU A 72 -10.36 -3.82 -8.46
N ALA A 73 -10.64 -4.81 -9.32
CA ALA A 73 -10.42 -6.21 -9.00
C ALA A 73 -8.92 -6.50 -8.85
N THR A 74 -8.07 -5.80 -9.59
CA THR A 74 -6.60 -5.90 -9.55
C THR A 74 -5.96 -4.90 -8.58
N ALA A 75 -6.69 -4.47 -7.56
CA ALA A 75 -6.18 -3.53 -6.57
C ALA A 75 -5.08 -4.16 -5.68
N LEU A 76 -4.01 -3.39 -5.49
CA LEU A 76 -2.99 -3.62 -4.48
C LEU A 76 -3.37 -2.89 -3.19
N TYR A 77 -3.03 -3.49 -2.05
CA TYR A 77 -3.20 -2.88 -0.74
C TYR A 77 -1.85 -2.66 -0.11
N LEU A 78 -1.47 -1.39 0.05
CA LEU A 78 -0.33 -0.98 0.86
C LEU A 78 -0.83 -0.66 2.26
N CYS A 79 -0.44 -1.49 3.23
CA CYS A 79 -0.84 -1.38 4.63
C CYS A 79 0.37 -0.98 5.47
N SER A 80 0.18 -0.06 6.42
CA SER A 80 1.21 0.27 7.40
C SER A 80 1.36 -0.82 8.45
N ALA A 81 2.48 -0.77 9.18
CA ALA A 81 2.54 -1.34 10.51
C ALA A 81 1.49 -0.66 11.44
N GLY A 82 1.17 -1.32 12.54
CA GLY A 82 0.22 -0.88 13.57
C GLY A 82 0.24 -1.82 14.78
N ALA A 83 -0.65 -1.61 15.74
CA ALA A 83 -0.59 -2.28 17.05
C ALA A 83 -0.59 -3.82 16.96
N GLU A 84 -1.33 -4.39 16.01
CA GLU A 84 -1.43 -5.84 15.79
C GLU A 84 -0.71 -6.32 14.51
N VAL A 85 -0.16 -5.39 13.73
CA VAL A 85 0.43 -5.65 12.42
C VAL A 85 1.87 -5.13 12.45
N PRO A 86 2.87 -6.00 12.58
CA PRO A 86 4.23 -5.55 12.92
C PRO A 86 4.91 -4.78 11.77
N ASN A 87 4.52 -5.04 10.52
CA ASN A 87 5.28 -4.61 9.36
C ASN A 87 4.39 -3.86 8.37
N TRP A 88 5.00 -2.95 7.62
CA TRP A 88 4.44 -2.45 6.38
C TRP A 88 4.38 -3.58 5.36
N SER A 89 3.32 -3.61 4.56
CA SER A 89 3.16 -4.63 3.53
C SER A 89 2.45 -4.12 2.29
N MET A 90 2.78 -4.69 1.13
CA MET A 90 1.98 -4.55 -0.08
C MET A 90 1.49 -5.93 -0.51
N THR A 91 0.19 -6.06 -0.71
CA THR A 91 -0.44 -7.32 -1.12
C THR A 91 -1.33 -7.14 -2.33
N LEU A 92 -1.40 -8.19 -3.16
CA LEU A 92 -2.42 -8.36 -4.19
C LEU A 92 -3.37 -9.48 -3.75
N PRO A 93 -4.59 -9.15 -3.30
CA PRO A 93 -5.62 -10.15 -3.07
C PRO A 93 -6.08 -10.78 -4.39
N PHE A 94 -6.36 -12.08 -4.36
CA PHE A 94 -6.96 -12.83 -5.46
C PHE A 94 -7.89 -13.92 -4.91
N ASP A 95 -8.61 -14.62 -5.79
CA ASP A 95 -9.58 -15.65 -5.38
C ASP A 95 -10.64 -15.09 -4.42
N GLY A 96 -11.23 -13.95 -4.80
CA GLY A 96 -12.21 -13.23 -3.96
C GLY A 96 -11.65 -12.72 -2.63
N GLY A 97 -10.31 -12.57 -2.52
CA GLY A 97 -9.64 -12.13 -1.30
C GLY A 97 -9.30 -13.25 -0.32
N GLN A 98 -9.54 -14.52 -0.67
CA GLN A 98 -9.16 -15.67 0.15
C GLN A 98 -7.65 -15.96 0.10
N SER A 99 -6.97 -15.48 -0.94
CA SER A 99 -5.54 -15.63 -1.11
C SER A 99 -4.87 -14.28 -1.32
N LEU A 100 -3.62 -14.15 -0.86
CA LEU A 100 -2.81 -12.94 -0.96
C LEU A 100 -1.47 -13.26 -1.61
N ALA A 101 -1.09 -12.48 -2.62
CA ALA A 101 0.30 -12.41 -3.06
C ALA A 101 1.00 -11.31 -2.28
N TRP A 102 2.05 -11.66 -1.53
CA TRP A 102 2.85 -10.71 -0.74
C TRP A 102 3.97 -10.16 -1.62
N LEU A 103 3.98 -8.84 -1.83
CA LEU A 103 4.87 -8.17 -2.80
C LEU A 103 5.92 -7.28 -2.12
N TYR A 104 5.64 -6.87 -0.89
CA TYR A 104 6.50 -6.05 -0.07
C TYR A 104 6.20 -6.37 1.39
N LEU A 105 7.25 -6.44 2.21
CA LEU A 105 7.20 -6.59 3.65
C LEU A 105 8.45 -5.94 4.24
N ASP A 106 8.27 -4.99 5.14
CA ASP A 106 9.38 -4.29 5.80
C ASP A 106 8.91 -3.74 7.15
N GLU A 107 9.80 -3.64 8.12
CA GLU A 107 9.48 -3.09 9.44
C GLU A 107 9.15 -1.59 9.33
N TYR A 108 9.89 -0.88 8.47
CA TYR A 108 9.72 0.54 8.23
C TYR A 108 9.17 0.82 6.83
N TYR A 109 8.64 2.03 6.63
CA TYR A 109 8.18 2.44 5.30
C TYR A 109 9.38 2.73 4.39
N THR A 110 9.53 1.95 3.31
CA THR A 110 10.60 2.09 2.32
C THR A 110 10.02 2.49 0.96
N PRO A 111 9.74 3.79 0.71
CA PRO A 111 9.03 4.23 -0.50
C PRO A 111 9.74 3.87 -1.80
N ALA A 112 11.08 3.85 -1.81
CA ALA A 112 11.84 3.42 -2.98
C ALA A 112 11.56 1.96 -3.37
N THR A 113 11.44 1.05 -2.39
CA THR A 113 11.10 -0.36 -2.62
C THR A 113 9.65 -0.50 -3.04
N VAL A 114 8.73 0.19 -2.36
CA VAL A 114 7.30 0.24 -2.70
C VAL A 114 7.10 0.67 -4.15
N ASN A 115 7.76 1.74 -4.59
CA ASN A 115 7.63 2.24 -5.96
C ASN A 115 8.25 1.30 -7.00
N ARG A 116 9.34 0.59 -6.67
CA ARG A 116 9.87 -0.47 -7.54
C ARG A 116 8.87 -1.61 -7.71
N VAL A 117 8.23 -2.04 -6.62
CA VAL A 117 7.17 -3.07 -6.66
C VAL A 117 6.01 -2.61 -7.54
N LEU A 118 5.49 -1.38 -7.35
CA LEU A 118 4.43 -0.82 -8.18
C LEU A 118 4.79 -0.82 -9.68
N HIS A 119 6.01 -0.40 -10.00
CA HIS A 119 6.49 -0.39 -11.39
C HIS A 119 6.53 -1.80 -11.99
N THR A 120 7.01 -2.78 -11.22
CA THR A 120 7.04 -4.18 -11.63
C THR A 120 5.63 -4.71 -11.88
N VAL A 121 4.71 -4.53 -10.92
CA VAL A 121 3.33 -5.01 -11.06
C VAL A 121 2.65 -4.39 -12.29
N ALA A 122 2.80 -3.08 -12.49
CA ALA A 122 2.26 -2.42 -13.67
C ALA A 122 2.92 -2.88 -14.98
N GLY A 123 4.20 -3.26 -14.94
CA GLY A 123 4.88 -3.92 -16.06
C GLY A 123 4.18 -5.21 -16.48
N TYR A 124 3.93 -6.11 -15.53
CA TYR A 124 3.18 -7.34 -15.79
C TYR A 124 1.74 -7.06 -16.23
N TYR A 125 1.07 -6.10 -15.60
CA TYR A 125 -0.28 -5.71 -16.01
C TYR A 125 -0.34 -5.26 -17.48
N ARG A 126 0.63 -4.45 -17.94
CA ARG A 126 0.73 -4.01 -19.35
C ARG A 126 1.01 -5.17 -20.32
N LEU A 127 1.62 -6.26 -19.86
CA LEU A 127 1.84 -7.47 -20.66
C LEU A 127 0.59 -8.35 -20.81
N GLY A 128 -0.55 -7.97 -20.21
CA GLY A 128 -1.83 -8.68 -20.38
C GLY A 128 -2.27 -9.49 -19.16
N PHE A 129 -1.52 -9.44 -18.05
CA PHE A 129 -1.89 -10.15 -16.82
C PHE A 129 -2.92 -9.34 -16.00
N TRP A 130 -4.14 -9.20 -16.54
CA TRP A 130 -5.19 -8.36 -15.95
C TRP A 130 -6.07 -9.05 -14.91
N ARG A 131 -5.98 -10.39 -14.79
CA ARG A 131 -6.70 -11.12 -13.73
C ARG A 131 -5.81 -11.23 -12.50
N PRO A 132 -6.29 -10.92 -11.28
CA PRO A 132 -5.47 -10.98 -10.07
C PRO A 132 -4.76 -12.33 -9.88
N GLU A 133 -5.44 -13.44 -10.14
CA GLU A 133 -4.85 -14.79 -10.00
C GLU A 133 -3.71 -15.01 -11.00
N LYS A 134 -3.87 -14.53 -12.23
CA LYS A 134 -2.86 -14.67 -13.29
C LYS A 134 -1.68 -13.75 -13.05
N LEU A 135 -1.95 -12.53 -12.57
CA LEU A 135 -0.93 -11.57 -12.18
C LEU A 135 -0.12 -12.08 -11.00
N ALA A 136 -0.77 -12.60 -9.95
CA ALA A 136 -0.12 -13.19 -8.78
C ALA A 136 0.79 -14.36 -9.18
N VAL A 137 0.33 -15.26 -10.05
CA VAL A 137 1.15 -16.37 -10.56
C VAL A 137 2.34 -15.86 -11.36
N ALA A 138 2.13 -14.89 -12.26
CA ALA A 138 3.21 -14.35 -13.09
C ALA A 138 4.28 -13.62 -12.25
N LEU A 139 3.86 -12.83 -11.26
CA LEU A 139 4.74 -12.17 -10.30
C LEU A 139 5.53 -13.18 -9.47
N ARG A 140 4.88 -14.25 -8.99
CA ARG A 140 5.54 -15.34 -8.26
C ARG A 140 6.59 -16.05 -9.13
N MET A 141 6.26 -16.37 -10.37
CA MET A 141 7.20 -16.99 -11.31
C MET A 141 8.34 -16.06 -11.71
N GLY A 142 8.13 -14.74 -11.67
CA GLY A 142 9.16 -13.72 -11.82
C GLY A 142 10.02 -13.49 -10.58
N GLY A 143 9.73 -14.15 -9.45
CA GLY A 143 10.46 -13.95 -8.18
C GLY A 143 10.13 -12.62 -7.49
N HIS A 144 8.93 -12.07 -7.72
CA HIS A 144 8.48 -10.80 -7.15
C HIS A 144 7.53 -10.96 -5.96
N CYS A 145 7.18 -12.19 -5.59
CA CYS A 145 6.42 -12.49 -4.39
C CYS A 145 7.37 -13.03 -3.29
N LEU A 146 7.07 -12.70 -2.03
CA LEU A 146 7.75 -13.19 -0.84
C LEU A 146 7.33 -14.62 -0.45
#